data_AF-A0A2E0SL71-F1
#
_entry.id   AF-A0A2E0SL71-F1
#
_cell.length_a   1.000
_cell.length_b   1.000
_cell.length_c   1.000
_cell.angle_alpha   90.00
_cell.angle_beta   90.00
_cell.angle_gamma   90.00
#
_symmetry.space_group_name_H-M   'P 1'
#
loop_
_entity.id
_entity.type
_entity.pdbx_description
1 polymer ?
#
loop_
_entity_poly.entity_id
_entity_poly.type
_entity_poly.pdbx_seq_one_letter_code
_entity_poly.pdbx_strand_id
1 'polypeptide(L)'
;MAAKRLRNWDSLVSESHTPCFALNAQRRIVLFNRGCEDLLGWTFRELRDQECRYVTEPDPRQAQSVTSLLAPPEEVWQGETVAVPAFVRHRTAAEKPKSKLIRFTPLLDDDGTCLGVWGTINELSTTNRPERPRLSHTIHTELAALRISLRQRFAFDRLIAKSTAMHCVLEQVQLAIGKRQPVCLIGERGSGKQHLASTIHHAHNPTGRAFVPLRCHNLSDFQLDEELRELFFASGDEQLPTGLQPGTLYLDEVEHLPRELQQWIVSQYKDAAPQQPRPRIMVGSRVPLSELREMETFTKEFYYLLAPLQIQVPPLRERAEDLPLLAQYFLEECNRLFEIDQQITSFNSDVWEQLQLYHWPGNLDELSSTVREAYANCLGSEVSLDDLPFAFRTGRDAQQLTEPLKQQEPLDAALERIERELIEETLADCRQNKTNAAKRLGLTRAKLYRRMENLGIPLEEE
;
A
#
# COMPACT_ATOMS: atom_id res chain seq x y z
N MET A 1 -59.42 -25.95 8.72
CA MET A 1 -58.99 -24.61 9.20
C MET A 1 -57.56 -24.22 8.83
N ALA A 2 -56.63 -25.16 8.57
CA ALA A 2 -55.25 -24.83 8.18
C ALA A 2 -55.12 -24.16 6.78
N ALA A 3 -55.98 -24.50 5.82
CA ALA A 3 -55.92 -23.94 4.45
C ALA A 3 -56.33 -22.45 4.34
N LYS A 4 -57.01 -21.87 5.34
CA LYS A 4 -57.37 -20.44 5.35
C LYS A 4 -56.26 -19.53 5.91
N ARG A 5 -55.26 -20.09 6.62
CA ARG A 5 -54.11 -19.33 7.17
C ARG A 5 -52.99 -19.07 6.15
N LEU A 6 -52.95 -19.81 5.04
CA LEU A 6 -51.98 -19.63 3.96
C LEU A 6 -52.33 -18.50 2.96
N ARG A 7 -53.38 -17.71 3.20
CA ARG A 7 -53.81 -16.65 2.26
C ARG A 7 -52.93 -15.39 2.29
N ASN A 8 -52.12 -15.20 3.33
CA ASN A 8 -51.15 -14.11 3.41
C ASN A 8 -49.73 -14.66 3.26
N TRP A 9 -49.40 -15.15 2.06
CA TRP A 9 -48.04 -15.56 1.72
C TRP A 9 -47.01 -14.45 1.99
N ASP A 10 -47.38 -13.20 1.72
CA ASP A 10 -46.52 -12.03 1.97
C ASP A 10 -46.12 -11.91 3.45
N SER A 11 -47.04 -12.17 4.38
CA SER A 11 -46.77 -12.11 5.83
C SER A 11 -45.85 -13.25 6.28
N LEU A 12 -46.06 -14.45 5.76
CA LEU A 12 -45.26 -15.64 6.12
C LEU A 12 -43.84 -15.55 5.58
N VAL A 13 -43.67 -15.04 4.36
CA VAL A 13 -42.36 -14.83 3.75
C VAL A 13 -41.60 -13.70 4.43
N SER A 14 -42.29 -12.60 4.77
CA SER A 14 -41.68 -11.44 5.45
C SER A 14 -41.18 -11.77 6.86
N GLU A 15 -41.87 -12.66 7.58
CA GLU A 15 -41.52 -13.10 8.94
C GLU A 15 -40.49 -14.25 8.99
N SER A 16 -40.14 -14.84 7.85
CA SER A 16 -39.17 -15.94 7.78
C SER A 16 -37.75 -15.49 8.15
N HIS A 17 -37.04 -16.34 8.90
CA HIS A 17 -35.63 -16.16 9.24
C HIS A 17 -34.66 -16.56 8.12
N THR A 18 -35.12 -17.32 7.13
CA THR A 18 -34.29 -17.64 5.96
C THR A 18 -34.20 -16.40 5.07
N PRO A 19 -33.00 -15.86 4.79
CA PRO A 19 -32.89 -14.60 4.05
C PRO A 19 -33.36 -14.76 2.59
N CYS A 20 -34.42 -14.07 2.22
CA CYS A 20 -34.92 -14.00 0.85
C CYS A 20 -35.38 -12.60 0.44
N PHE A 21 -35.32 -12.35 -0.86
CA PHE A 21 -35.71 -11.10 -1.49
C PHE A 21 -36.32 -11.35 -2.87
N ALA A 22 -37.07 -10.37 -3.40
CA ALA A 22 -37.61 -10.43 -4.75
C ALA A 22 -37.45 -9.09 -5.47
N LEU A 23 -37.22 -9.18 -6.79
CA LEU A 23 -37.06 -8.05 -7.70
C LEU A 23 -38.15 -8.07 -8.77
N ASN A 24 -38.64 -6.91 -9.19
CA ASN A 24 -39.53 -6.78 -10.35
C ASN A 24 -38.75 -6.67 -11.67
N ALA A 25 -39.45 -6.69 -12.81
CA ALA A 25 -38.86 -6.53 -14.15
C ALA A 25 -38.01 -5.26 -14.32
N GLN A 26 -38.23 -4.21 -13.52
CA GLN A 26 -37.41 -2.99 -13.49
C GLN A 26 -36.21 -3.10 -12.53
N ARG A 27 -35.86 -4.31 -12.09
CA ARG A 27 -34.75 -4.61 -11.17
C ARG A 27 -34.88 -3.92 -9.80
N ARG A 28 -36.08 -3.57 -9.34
CA ARG A 28 -36.30 -2.94 -8.03
C ARG A 28 -36.75 -3.95 -6.98
N ILE A 29 -36.31 -3.76 -5.74
CA ILE A 29 -36.63 -4.63 -4.62
C ILE A 29 -38.11 -4.46 -4.24
N VAL A 30 -38.89 -5.50 -4.49
CA VAL A 30 -40.32 -5.56 -4.14
C VAL A 30 -40.58 -6.37 -2.87
N LEU A 31 -39.62 -7.20 -2.47
CA LEU A 31 -39.66 -7.94 -1.21
C LEU A 31 -38.26 -8.06 -0.63
N PHE A 32 -38.14 -7.84 0.68
CA PHE A 32 -36.93 -8.03 1.45
C PHE A 32 -37.35 -8.43 2.86
N ASN A 33 -37.08 -9.67 3.25
CA ASN A 33 -37.63 -10.22 4.49
C ASN A 33 -36.72 -9.99 5.71
N ARG A 34 -37.24 -10.30 6.91
CA ARG A 34 -36.53 -10.12 8.18
C ARG A 34 -35.19 -10.85 8.24
N GLY A 35 -35.09 -12.05 7.66
CA GLY A 35 -33.82 -12.77 7.56
C GLY A 35 -32.75 -11.99 6.78
N CYS A 36 -33.12 -11.26 5.74
CA CYS A 36 -32.20 -10.36 5.05
C CYS A 36 -31.86 -9.11 5.88
N GLU A 37 -32.83 -8.54 6.59
CA GLU A 37 -32.61 -7.38 7.48
C GLU A 37 -31.62 -7.73 8.61
N ASP A 38 -31.77 -8.89 9.24
CA ASP A 38 -30.89 -9.39 10.29
C ASP A 38 -29.47 -9.69 9.77
N LEU A 39 -29.35 -10.18 8.52
CA LEU A 39 -28.07 -10.52 7.90
C LEU A 39 -27.28 -9.29 7.44
N LEU A 40 -27.96 -8.32 6.84
CA LEU A 40 -27.35 -7.17 6.16
C LEU A 40 -27.40 -5.88 6.99
N GLY A 41 -28.34 -5.77 7.94
CA GLY A 41 -28.53 -4.57 8.77
C GLY A 41 -29.25 -3.43 8.06
N TRP A 42 -30.04 -3.74 7.03
CA TRP A 42 -30.82 -2.79 6.22
C TRP A 42 -32.29 -3.13 6.27
N THR A 43 -33.16 -2.13 6.25
CA THR A 43 -34.62 -2.35 6.27
C THR A 43 -35.21 -2.31 4.86
N PHE A 44 -36.30 -3.03 4.63
CA PHE A 44 -36.99 -2.99 3.33
C PHE A 44 -37.40 -1.56 2.93
N ARG A 45 -37.78 -0.71 3.91
CA ARG A 45 -38.17 0.69 3.66
C ARG A 45 -37.04 1.53 3.07
N GLU A 46 -35.80 1.26 3.44
CA GLU A 46 -34.62 1.96 2.92
C GLU A 46 -34.27 1.54 1.48
N LEU A 47 -34.75 0.36 1.04
CA LEU A 47 -34.36 -0.29 -0.21
C LEU A 47 -35.46 -0.34 -1.28
N ARG A 48 -36.72 -0.11 -0.91
CA ARG A 48 -37.93 -0.32 -1.74
C ARG A 48 -37.97 0.38 -3.10
N ASP A 49 -37.24 1.48 -3.25
CA ASP A 49 -37.19 2.27 -4.50
C ASP A 49 -35.82 2.26 -5.18
N GLN A 50 -34.88 1.47 -4.66
CA GLN A 50 -33.54 1.35 -5.22
C GLN A 50 -33.52 0.31 -6.34
N GLU A 51 -32.84 0.66 -7.43
CA GLU A 51 -32.61 -0.26 -8.53
C GLU A 51 -31.37 -1.11 -8.26
N CYS A 52 -31.53 -2.43 -8.35
CA CYS A 52 -30.44 -3.39 -8.25
C CYS A 52 -29.67 -3.41 -9.57
N ARG A 53 -28.63 -2.58 -9.65
CA ARG A 53 -27.68 -2.54 -10.75
C ARG A 53 -26.34 -3.08 -10.31
N TYR A 54 -25.63 -3.67 -11.26
CA TYR A 54 -24.20 -3.94 -11.12
C TYR A 54 -23.44 -2.63 -11.05
N VAL A 55 -23.29 -2.10 -9.83
CA VAL A 55 -22.48 -0.91 -9.55
C VAL A 55 -21.34 -1.34 -8.66
N THR A 56 -20.12 -0.96 -9.01
CA THR A 56 -18.97 -1.19 -8.13
C THR A 56 -18.95 -0.11 -7.06
N GLU A 57 -19.71 -0.30 -5.98
CA GLU A 57 -19.57 0.56 -4.81
C GLU A 57 -19.28 -0.20 -3.51
N PRO A 58 -18.43 0.35 -2.63
CA PRO A 58 -17.75 -0.43 -1.62
C PRO A 58 -17.91 0.12 -0.19
N ASP A 59 -18.87 1.03 0.03
CA ASP A 59 -19.23 1.53 1.35
C ASP A 59 -20.38 0.67 1.91
N PRO A 60 -20.13 -0.21 2.91
CA PRO A 60 -21.16 -1.06 3.50
C PRO A 60 -22.26 -0.27 4.23
N ARG A 61 -22.09 1.06 4.38
CA ARG A 61 -23.05 1.96 5.03
C ARG A 61 -23.99 2.65 4.04
N GLN A 62 -23.84 2.42 2.74
CA GLN A 62 -24.72 2.97 1.70
C GLN A 62 -25.67 1.89 1.16
N ALA A 63 -26.92 2.28 0.87
CA ALA A 63 -27.94 1.36 0.36
C ALA A 63 -27.52 0.70 -0.96
N GLN A 64 -26.69 1.40 -1.74
CA GLN A 64 -26.13 0.95 -3.01
C GLN A 64 -25.18 -0.25 -2.87
N SER A 65 -24.55 -0.45 -1.70
CA SER A 65 -23.74 -1.65 -1.42
C SER A 65 -24.59 -2.92 -1.30
N VAL A 66 -25.83 -2.78 -0.83
CA VAL A 66 -26.76 -3.92 -0.76
C VAL A 66 -27.46 -4.14 -2.08
N THR A 67 -27.91 -3.08 -2.75
CA THR A 67 -28.61 -3.25 -4.04
C THR A 67 -27.70 -3.77 -5.16
N SER A 68 -26.40 -3.47 -5.12
CA SER A 68 -25.39 -4.07 -6.02
C SER A 68 -25.12 -5.54 -5.70
N LEU A 69 -25.06 -5.91 -4.42
CA LEU A 69 -24.90 -7.30 -3.98
C LEU A 69 -26.10 -8.17 -4.41
N LEU A 70 -27.30 -7.59 -4.37
CA LEU A 70 -28.55 -8.27 -4.73
C LEU A 70 -28.86 -8.15 -6.23
N ALA A 71 -27.95 -7.60 -7.04
CA ALA A 71 -28.15 -7.48 -8.49
C ALA A 71 -28.09 -8.86 -9.16
N PRO A 72 -29.17 -9.30 -9.82
CA PRO A 72 -29.20 -10.59 -10.50
C PRO A 72 -28.46 -10.51 -11.84
N PRO A 73 -27.73 -11.58 -12.21
CA PRO A 73 -27.13 -11.70 -13.54
C PRO A 73 -28.14 -11.56 -14.67
N GLU A 74 -27.68 -11.09 -15.83
CA GLU A 74 -28.54 -10.88 -16.99
C GLU A 74 -29.23 -12.18 -17.44
N GLU A 75 -28.58 -13.31 -17.21
CA GLU A 75 -29.05 -14.61 -17.66
C GLU A 75 -30.20 -15.14 -16.79
N VAL A 76 -30.36 -14.59 -15.58
CA VAL A 76 -31.56 -14.85 -14.77
C VAL A 76 -32.79 -14.27 -15.47
N TRP A 77 -32.66 -13.07 -16.06
CA TRP A 77 -33.75 -12.46 -16.81
C TRP A 77 -34.07 -13.21 -18.13
N GLN A 78 -33.16 -14.06 -18.58
CA GLN A 78 -33.34 -14.97 -19.72
C GLN A 78 -33.95 -16.32 -19.32
N GLY A 79 -34.33 -16.50 -18.04
CA GLY A 79 -35.02 -17.69 -17.55
C GLY A 79 -34.12 -18.73 -16.88
N GLU A 80 -32.83 -18.45 -16.68
CA GLU A 80 -31.91 -19.37 -16.02
C GLU A 80 -31.82 -19.16 -14.50
N THR A 81 -31.76 -20.25 -13.73
CA THR A 81 -31.47 -20.17 -12.29
C THR A 81 -29.96 -20.11 -12.07
N VAL A 82 -29.47 -19.03 -11.45
CA VAL A 82 -28.03 -18.78 -11.25
C VAL A 82 -27.71 -18.64 -9.77
N ALA A 83 -26.58 -19.19 -9.34
CA ALA A 83 -26.07 -19.01 -7.98
C ALA A 83 -24.73 -18.27 -8.01
N VAL A 84 -24.63 -17.17 -7.26
CA VAL A 84 -23.49 -16.26 -7.24
C VAL A 84 -22.89 -16.23 -5.83
N PRO A 85 -21.58 -16.52 -5.67
CA PRO A 85 -20.91 -16.33 -4.39
C PRO A 85 -20.78 -14.83 -4.10
N ALA A 86 -21.10 -14.44 -2.86
CA ALA A 86 -21.16 -13.06 -2.45
C ALA A 86 -20.55 -12.88 -1.05
N PHE A 87 -19.78 -11.81 -0.88
CA PHE A 87 -19.24 -11.45 0.43
C PHE A 87 -20.20 -10.49 1.12
N VAL A 88 -20.83 -10.98 2.17
CA VAL A 88 -21.86 -10.26 2.90
C VAL A 88 -21.26 -9.63 4.15
N ARG A 89 -21.54 -8.34 4.35
CA ARG A 89 -21.15 -7.60 5.56
C ARG A 89 -22.37 -6.91 6.15
N HIS A 90 -22.53 -7.03 7.46
CA HIS A 90 -23.56 -6.32 8.20
C HIS A 90 -23.21 -4.83 8.34
N ARG A 91 -24.18 -3.92 8.15
CA ARG A 91 -24.04 -2.46 8.13
C ARG A 91 -23.21 -1.88 9.29
N THR A 92 -23.38 -2.42 10.49
CA THR A 92 -22.76 -1.92 11.74
C THR A 92 -21.62 -2.81 12.28
N ALA A 93 -21.36 -3.97 11.67
CA ALA A 93 -20.40 -4.92 12.24
C ALA A 93 -18.95 -4.61 11.83
N ALA A 94 -18.06 -4.59 12.83
CA ALA A 94 -16.61 -4.61 12.65
C ALA A 94 -16.09 -5.99 12.22
N GLU A 95 -16.95 -7.01 12.17
CA GLU A 95 -16.61 -8.38 11.77
C GLU A 95 -16.14 -8.48 10.31
N LYS A 96 -15.31 -9.51 10.05
CA LYS A 96 -14.87 -9.89 8.70
C LYS A 96 -16.08 -10.25 7.82
N PRO A 97 -16.07 -9.90 6.51
CA PRO A 97 -17.14 -10.28 5.59
C PRO A 97 -17.30 -11.80 5.52
N LYS A 98 -18.54 -12.28 5.56
CA LYS A 98 -18.88 -13.71 5.52
C LYS A 98 -19.20 -14.11 4.09
N SER A 99 -18.61 -15.20 3.62
CA SER A 99 -18.89 -15.73 2.29
C SER A 99 -20.24 -16.44 2.31
N LYS A 100 -21.16 -16.04 1.42
CA LYS A 100 -22.51 -16.61 1.25
C LYS A 100 -22.76 -16.89 -0.23
N LEU A 101 -23.77 -17.70 -0.52
CA LEU A 101 -24.22 -18.00 -1.88
C LEU A 101 -25.59 -17.39 -2.09
N ILE A 102 -25.72 -16.47 -3.04
CA ILE A 102 -27.00 -15.88 -3.45
C ILE A 102 -27.51 -16.67 -4.66
N ARG A 103 -28.63 -17.36 -4.52
CA ARG A 103 -29.30 -18.05 -5.62
C ARG A 103 -30.44 -17.19 -6.14
N PHE A 104 -30.33 -16.80 -7.40
CA PHE A 104 -31.32 -16.10 -8.18
C PHE A 104 -32.13 -17.08 -9.02
N THR A 105 -33.46 -17.03 -8.89
CA THR A 105 -34.41 -17.88 -9.59
C THR A 105 -35.41 -16.97 -10.32
N PRO A 106 -35.55 -17.07 -11.64
CA PRO A 106 -36.50 -16.24 -12.37
C PRO A 106 -37.94 -16.65 -12.04
N LEU A 107 -38.80 -15.64 -11.96
CA LEU A 107 -40.25 -15.80 -11.87
C LEU A 107 -40.82 -15.59 -13.26
N LEU A 108 -41.18 -16.69 -13.92
CA LEU A 108 -41.68 -16.69 -15.29
C LEU A 108 -43.21 -16.66 -15.30
N ASP A 109 -43.79 -15.96 -16.27
CA ASP A 109 -45.21 -16.06 -16.61
C ASP A 109 -45.49 -17.35 -17.42
N ASP A 110 -46.76 -17.65 -17.67
CA ASP A 110 -47.22 -18.81 -18.45
C ASP A 110 -46.65 -18.81 -19.89
N ASP A 111 -46.31 -17.63 -20.43
CA ASP A 111 -45.68 -17.43 -21.74
C ASP A 111 -44.13 -17.48 -21.70
N GLY A 112 -43.53 -17.82 -20.56
CA GLY A 112 -42.07 -17.91 -20.38
C GLY A 112 -41.34 -16.55 -20.28
N THR A 113 -42.09 -15.44 -20.14
CA THR A 113 -41.50 -14.11 -19.93
C THR A 113 -41.15 -13.90 -18.46
N CYS A 114 -39.95 -13.39 -18.17
CA CYS A 114 -39.50 -13.15 -16.80
C CYS A 114 -40.18 -11.90 -16.19
N LEU A 115 -41.09 -12.11 -15.24
CA LEU A 115 -41.82 -11.06 -14.50
C LEU A 115 -40.99 -10.46 -13.35
N GLY A 116 -40.04 -11.23 -12.83
CA GLY A 116 -39.22 -10.85 -11.68
C GLY A 116 -38.18 -11.89 -11.32
N VAL A 117 -37.40 -11.63 -10.28
CA VAL A 117 -36.36 -12.54 -9.80
C VAL A 117 -36.53 -12.77 -8.31
N TRP A 118 -36.50 -14.04 -7.91
CA TRP A 118 -36.47 -14.48 -6.52
C TRP A 118 -35.04 -14.80 -6.09
N GLY A 119 -34.57 -14.16 -5.02
CA GLY A 119 -33.24 -14.36 -4.45
C GLY A 119 -33.29 -15.04 -3.09
N THR A 120 -32.43 -16.03 -2.88
CA THR A 120 -32.20 -16.65 -1.55
C THR A 120 -30.72 -16.58 -1.18
N ILE A 121 -30.41 -16.20 0.06
CA ILE A 121 -29.03 -16.09 0.54
C ILE A 121 -28.77 -17.24 1.50
N ASN A 122 -27.90 -18.17 1.09
CA ASN A 122 -27.57 -19.37 1.85
C ASN A 122 -26.09 -19.39 2.23
N GLU A 123 -25.73 -20.23 3.19
CA GLU A 123 -24.32 -20.49 3.48
C GLU A 123 -23.64 -21.26 2.35
N LEU A 124 -22.36 -20.95 2.14
CA LEU A 124 -21.50 -21.70 1.24
C LEU A 124 -21.19 -23.06 1.88
N SER A 125 -22.10 -24.01 1.70
CA SER A 125 -21.82 -25.42 1.97
C SER A 125 -20.89 -25.95 0.88
N THR A 126 -19.81 -26.62 1.27
CA THR A 126 -18.76 -27.20 0.39
C THR A 126 -19.28 -28.14 -0.69
N THR A 127 -20.56 -28.53 -0.65
CA THR A 127 -21.19 -29.50 -1.53
C THR A 127 -21.94 -28.91 -2.73
N ASN A 128 -22.06 -27.58 -2.85
CA ASN A 128 -22.92 -26.94 -3.87
C ASN A 128 -22.16 -25.93 -4.76
N ARG A 129 -20.97 -26.31 -5.24
CA ARG A 129 -20.19 -25.53 -6.21
C ARG A 129 -20.77 -25.80 -7.62
N PRO A 130 -21.34 -24.81 -8.33
CA PRO A 130 -21.79 -25.03 -9.71
C PRO A 130 -20.59 -25.40 -10.60
N GLU A 131 -20.79 -26.41 -11.46
CA GLU A 131 -19.71 -27.13 -12.16
C GLU A 131 -18.92 -26.31 -13.19
N ARG A 132 -19.30 -25.06 -13.48
CA ARG A 132 -18.50 -24.09 -14.27
C ARG A 132 -19.05 -22.66 -14.10
N PRO A 133 -18.32 -21.71 -13.48
CA PRO A 133 -18.67 -20.30 -13.55
C PRO A 133 -18.42 -19.76 -14.97
N ARG A 134 -19.36 -18.96 -15.50
CA ARG A 134 -19.19 -18.22 -16.76
C ARG A 134 -18.06 -17.20 -16.62
N LEU A 135 -17.28 -17.03 -17.68
CA LEU A 135 -16.04 -16.24 -17.69
C LEU A 135 -16.24 -14.78 -17.21
N SER A 136 -17.38 -14.16 -17.54
CA SER A 136 -17.78 -12.82 -17.07
C SER A 136 -17.97 -12.75 -15.54
N HIS A 137 -18.55 -13.78 -14.94
CA HIS A 137 -18.73 -13.88 -13.48
C HIS A 137 -17.41 -14.18 -12.77
N THR A 138 -16.57 -15.02 -13.35
CA THR A 138 -15.20 -15.26 -12.86
C THR A 138 -14.41 -13.95 -12.84
N ILE A 139 -14.41 -13.19 -13.93
CA ILE A 139 -13.70 -11.90 -14.01
C ILE A 139 -14.26 -10.86 -13.04
N HIS A 140 -15.59 -10.74 -12.90
CA HIS A 140 -16.17 -9.77 -11.97
C HIS A 140 -15.87 -10.10 -10.50
N THR A 141 -15.98 -11.38 -10.14
CA THR A 141 -15.65 -11.85 -8.79
C THR A 141 -14.15 -11.77 -8.51
N GLU A 142 -13.30 -12.08 -9.48
CA GLU A 142 -11.85 -11.89 -9.40
C GLU A 142 -11.49 -10.41 -9.26
N LEU A 143 -12.08 -9.51 -10.04
CA LEU A 143 -11.84 -8.07 -9.93
C LEU A 143 -12.33 -7.50 -8.59
N ALA A 144 -13.50 -7.93 -8.10
CA ALA A 144 -13.99 -7.53 -6.79
C ALA A 144 -13.11 -8.08 -5.66
N ALA A 145 -12.71 -9.35 -5.74
CA ALA A 145 -11.78 -9.97 -4.80
C ALA A 145 -10.41 -9.29 -4.83
N LEU A 146 -9.89 -8.95 -6.01
CA LEU A 146 -8.65 -8.21 -6.20
C LEU A 146 -8.76 -6.81 -5.58
N ARG A 147 -9.85 -6.09 -5.83
CA ARG A 147 -10.09 -4.76 -5.24
C ARG A 147 -10.22 -4.79 -3.71
N ILE A 148 -10.93 -5.78 -3.17
CA ILE A 148 -11.06 -5.98 -1.72
C ILE A 148 -9.70 -6.36 -1.12
N SER A 149 -8.96 -7.25 -1.79
CA SER A 149 -7.61 -7.67 -1.38
C SER A 149 -6.65 -6.49 -1.37
N LEU A 150 -6.64 -5.65 -2.41
CA LEU A 150 -5.82 -4.44 -2.49
C LEU A 150 -6.18 -3.44 -1.37
N ARG A 151 -7.47 -3.18 -1.12
CA ARG A 151 -7.90 -2.31 -0.02
C ARG A 151 -7.51 -2.85 1.36
N GLN A 152 -7.66 -4.15 1.57
CA GLN A 152 -7.21 -4.78 2.81
C GLN A 152 -5.69 -4.70 2.93
N ARG A 153 -4.94 -4.94 1.83
CA ARG A 153 -3.47 -4.88 1.81
C ARG A 153 -2.96 -3.49 2.14
N PHE A 154 -3.59 -2.43 1.62
CA PHE A 154 -3.18 -1.04 1.80
C PHE A 154 -4.05 -0.25 2.79
N ALA A 155 -4.77 -0.94 3.68
CA ALA A 155 -5.58 -0.28 4.71
C ALA A 155 -4.70 0.55 5.64
N PHE A 156 -5.16 1.75 6.00
CA PHE A 156 -4.45 2.63 6.93
C PHE A 156 -4.11 1.93 8.26
N ASP A 157 -5.03 1.11 8.77
CA ASP A 157 -4.87 0.34 10.01
C ASP A 157 -3.82 -0.79 9.93
N ARG A 158 -3.28 -1.08 8.74
CA ARG A 158 -2.19 -2.05 8.55
C ARG A 158 -0.81 -1.40 8.45
N LEU A 159 -0.72 -0.08 8.48
CA LEU A 159 0.58 0.57 8.53
C LEU A 159 1.26 0.26 9.85
N ILE A 160 2.44 -0.35 9.77
CA ILE A 160 3.27 -0.65 10.95
C ILE A 160 4.03 0.62 11.31
N ALA A 161 3.71 1.19 12.46
CA ALA A 161 4.35 2.36 13.03
C ALA A 161 4.35 2.23 14.55
N LYS A 162 5.52 1.94 15.10
CA LYS A 162 5.83 1.94 16.53
C LYS A 162 6.82 3.07 16.85
N SER A 163 7.73 3.36 15.93
CA SER A 163 8.70 4.45 16.04
C SER A 163 8.02 5.82 16.06
N THR A 164 8.58 6.74 16.83
CA THR A 164 8.13 8.14 16.89
C THR A 164 8.22 8.83 15.54
N ALA A 165 9.27 8.53 14.75
CA ALA A 165 9.45 9.05 13.40
C ALA A 165 8.27 8.67 12.48
N MET A 166 7.78 7.41 12.56
CA MET A 166 6.63 6.99 11.77
C MET A 166 5.29 7.54 12.29
N HIS A 167 5.16 7.86 13.58
CA HIS A 167 3.95 8.54 14.07
C HIS A 167 3.76 9.91 13.41
N CYS A 168 4.83 10.71 13.25
CA CYS A 168 4.76 11.98 12.52
C CYS A 168 4.33 11.77 11.06
N VAL A 169 4.83 10.72 10.40
CA VAL A 169 4.40 10.36 9.04
C VAL A 169 2.92 10.02 9.00
N LEU A 170 2.43 9.23 9.95
CA LEU A 170 1.01 8.86 10.01
C LEU A 170 0.09 10.07 10.18
N GLU A 171 0.45 11.04 11.01
CA GLU A 171 -0.31 12.29 11.15
C GLU A 171 -0.38 13.06 9.82
N GLN A 172 0.74 13.18 9.11
CA GLN A 172 0.77 13.83 7.80
C GLN A 172 -0.02 13.05 6.74
N VAL A 173 0.03 11.71 6.77
CA VAL A 173 -0.77 10.84 5.91
C VAL A 173 -2.26 11.02 6.19
N GLN A 174 -2.68 11.14 7.45
CA GLN A 174 -4.09 11.44 7.80
C GLN A 174 -4.54 12.79 7.23
N LEU A 175 -3.70 13.83 7.34
CA LEU A 175 -3.97 15.12 6.70
C LEU A 175 -4.06 15.00 5.18
N ALA A 176 -3.24 14.14 4.56
CA ALA A 176 -3.28 13.88 3.13
C ALA A 176 -4.52 13.10 2.70
N ILE A 177 -5.06 12.22 3.54
CA ILE A 177 -6.31 11.49 3.31
C ILE A 177 -7.50 12.45 3.31
N GLY A 178 -7.49 13.54 4.07
CA GLY A 178 -8.60 14.50 4.10
C GLY A 178 -8.67 15.45 2.89
N LYS A 179 -7.61 15.53 2.06
CA LYS A 179 -7.47 16.56 1.02
C LYS A 179 -7.26 15.95 -0.37
N ARG A 180 -7.74 16.64 -1.41
CA ARG A 180 -7.51 16.29 -2.83
C ARG A 180 -6.26 16.91 -3.46
N GLN A 181 -5.49 17.65 -2.67
CA GLN A 181 -4.29 18.33 -3.15
C GLN A 181 -3.19 17.33 -3.54
N PRO A 182 -2.26 17.73 -4.43
CA PRO A 182 -1.06 16.95 -4.71
C PRO A 182 -0.29 16.62 -3.43
N VAL A 183 0.32 15.44 -3.38
CA VAL A 183 1.14 14.99 -2.25
C VAL A 183 2.54 14.67 -2.73
N CYS A 184 3.56 15.14 -2.01
CA CYS A 184 4.94 14.76 -2.23
C CYS A 184 5.45 13.87 -1.10
N LEU A 185 5.89 12.66 -1.43
CA LEU A 185 6.53 11.72 -0.52
C LEU A 185 8.04 11.77 -0.79
N ILE A 186 8.82 12.12 0.22
CA ILE A 186 10.26 12.32 0.11
C ILE A 186 10.95 11.28 0.98
N GLY A 187 11.96 10.60 0.44
CA GLY A 187 12.75 9.64 1.21
C GLY A 187 13.50 8.68 0.31
N GLU A 188 14.32 7.83 0.91
CA GLU A 188 15.19 6.91 0.17
C GLU A 188 14.43 5.86 -0.65
N ARG A 189 15.15 5.20 -1.56
CA ARG A 189 14.61 4.06 -2.31
C ARG A 189 14.20 2.94 -1.35
N GLY A 190 13.05 2.34 -1.58
CA GLY A 190 12.52 1.26 -0.75
C GLY A 190 12.00 1.70 0.63
N SER A 191 11.91 2.99 0.95
CA SER A 191 11.37 3.43 2.25
C SER A 191 9.86 3.21 2.41
N GLY A 192 9.16 2.75 1.35
CA GLY A 192 7.72 2.48 1.36
C GLY A 192 6.86 3.62 0.83
N LYS A 193 7.43 4.60 0.12
CA LYS A 193 6.69 5.74 -0.46
C LYS A 193 5.49 5.31 -1.31
N GLN A 194 5.66 4.33 -2.20
CA GLN A 194 4.57 3.81 -3.04
C GLN A 194 3.46 3.17 -2.20
N HIS A 195 3.82 2.44 -1.13
CA HIS A 195 2.85 1.83 -0.23
C HIS A 195 2.03 2.92 0.48
N LEU A 196 2.70 3.96 1.01
CA LEU A 196 2.03 5.11 1.63
C LEU A 196 1.12 5.86 0.65
N ALA A 197 1.56 6.10 -0.59
CA ALA A 197 0.73 6.69 -1.64
C ALA A 197 -0.53 5.86 -1.92
N SER A 198 -0.37 4.54 -2.03
CA SER A 198 -1.48 3.60 -2.23
C SER A 198 -2.45 3.62 -1.04
N THR A 199 -1.93 3.66 0.18
CA THR A 199 -2.75 3.81 1.40
C THR A 199 -3.52 5.14 1.40
N ILE A 200 -2.88 6.26 1.08
CA ILE A 200 -3.57 7.56 0.99
C ILE A 200 -4.67 7.49 -0.06
N HIS A 201 -4.40 6.90 -1.23
CA HIS A 201 -5.41 6.74 -2.28
C HIS A 201 -6.61 5.90 -1.81
N HIS A 202 -6.36 4.71 -1.27
CA HIS A 202 -7.41 3.78 -0.84
C HIS A 202 -8.20 4.28 0.38
N ALA A 203 -7.59 5.09 1.24
CA ALA A 203 -8.25 5.72 2.38
C ALA A 203 -9.01 7.01 2.00
N HIS A 204 -8.48 7.82 1.07
CA HIS A 204 -9.12 9.06 0.60
C HIS A 204 -10.29 8.80 -0.33
N ASN A 205 -10.15 7.82 -1.24
CA ASN A 205 -11.07 7.63 -2.34
C ASN A 205 -11.74 6.25 -2.29
N PRO A 206 -12.93 6.13 -1.68
CA PRO A 206 -13.69 4.89 -1.71
C PRO A 206 -14.30 4.60 -3.09
N THR A 207 -14.28 5.54 -4.05
CA THR A 207 -14.82 5.31 -5.41
C THR A 207 -13.90 4.38 -6.20
N GLY A 208 -14.44 3.44 -6.98
CA GLY A 208 -13.73 2.36 -7.68
C GLY A 208 -12.73 2.76 -8.78
N ARG A 209 -12.17 3.97 -8.70
CA ARG A 209 -11.13 4.51 -9.58
C ARG A 209 -9.76 3.90 -9.26
N ALA A 210 -8.90 3.80 -10.27
CA ALA A 210 -7.62 3.12 -10.16
C ALA A 210 -6.53 4.01 -9.54
N PHE A 211 -5.61 3.37 -8.80
CA PHE A 211 -4.30 3.92 -8.47
C PHE A 211 -3.32 3.48 -9.56
N VAL A 212 -2.69 4.43 -10.25
CA VAL A 212 -1.78 4.13 -11.35
C VAL A 212 -0.37 4.61 -10.97
N PRO A 213 0.55 3.69 -10.62
CA PRO A 213 1.94 4.03 -10.38
C PRO A 213 2.73 4.07 -11.69
N LEU A 214 3.45 5.17 -11.94
CA LEU A 214 4.37 5.37 -13.05
C LEU A 214 5.76 5.65 -12.48
N ARG A 215 6.78 4.94 -12.99
CA ARG A 215 8.18 5.17 -12.61
C ARG A 215 8.84 5.98 -13.72
N CYS A 216 9.15 7.25 -13.45
CA CYS A 216 9.62 8.18 -14.47
C CYS A 216 10.95 7.74 -15.12
N HIS A 217 11.84 7.07 -14.38
CA HIS A 217 13.11 6.60 -14.92
C HIS A 217 13.02 5.40 -15.88
N ASN A 218 11.90 4.66 -15.88
CA ASN A 218 11.75 3.44 -16.68
C ASN A 218 11.20 3.69 -18.08
N LEU A 219 10.68 4.88 -18.35
CA LEU A 219 10.01 5.23 -19.61
C LEU A 219 10.82 6.28 -20.35
N SER A 220 10.80 6.24 -21.68
CA SER A 220 11.31 7.36 -22.48
C SER A 220 10.39 8.58 -22.33
N ASP A 221 10.93 9.79 -22.54
CA ASP A 221 10.16 11.04 -22.46
C ASP A 221 8.89 11.02 -23.32
N PHE A 222 8.98 10.44 -24.52
CA PHE A 222 7.85 10.28 -25.43
C PHE A 222 6.76 9.38 -24.85
N GLN A 223 7.14 8.20 -24.33
CA GLN A 223 6.19 7.26 -23.72
C GLN A 223 5.54 7.86 -22.46
N LEU A 224 6.33 8.59 -21.67
CA LEU A 224 5.84 9.24 -20.46
C LEU A 224 4.82 10.35 -20.79
N ASP A 225 5.04 11.12 -21.85
CA ASP A 225 4.09 12.13 -22.33
C ASP A 225 2.78 11.52 -22.84
N GLU A 226 2.87 10.45 -23.66
CA GLU A 226 1.72 9.73 -24.18
C GLU A 226 0.85 9.16 -23.05
N GLU A 227 1.45 8.38 -22.15
CA GLU A 227 0.78 7.76 -21.01
C GLU A 227 0.16 8.80 -20.07
N LEU A 228 0.88 9.86 -19.72
CA LEU A 228 0.37 10.90 -18.82
C LEU A 228 -0.83 11.62 -19.41
N ARG A 229 -0.77 11.99 -20.69
CA ARG A 229 -1.90 12.65 -21.37
C ARG A 229 -3.10 11.72 -21.44
N GLU A 230 -2.90 10.47 -21.84
CA GLU A 230 -3.98 9.48 -21.92
C GLU A 230 -4.66 9.30 -20.55
N LEU A 231 -3.89 9.13 -19.49
CA LEU A 231 -4.39 8.94 -18.12
C LEU A 231 -5.08 10.19 -17.56
N PHE A 232 -4.60 11.40 -17.88
CA PHE A 232 -5.28 12.63 -17.43
C PHE A 232 -6.60 12.85 -18.15
N PHE A 233 -6.67 12.61 -19.46
CA PHE A 233 -7.88 12.86 -20.26
C PHE A 233 -8.92 11.74 -20.14
N ALA A 234 -8.52 10.49 -19.90
CA ALA A 234 -9.39 9.35 -19.58
C ALA A 234 -10.14 9.46 -18.24
N SER A 235 -10.03 10.60 -17.56
CA SER A 235 -10.75 10.89 -16.33
C SER A 235 -12.19 11.36 -16.56
N GLY A 236 -12.60 11.60 -17.82
CA GLY A 236 -13.99 11.87 -18.25
C GLY A 236 -14.87 10.62 -18.41
N ASP A 237 -16.09 10.80 -18.95
CA ASP A 237 -17.05 9.70 -19.26
C ASP A 237 -16.53 8.72 -20.35
N GLU A 238 -15.36 8.97 -20.93
CA GLU A 238 -14.69 8.05 -21.85
C GLU A 238 -13.79 7.09 -21.08
N GLN A 239 -14.07 5.80 -21.26
CA GLN A 239 -13.25 4.71 -20.73
C GLN A 239 -11.97 4.59 -21.57
N LEU A 240 -10.81 4.38 -20.93
CA LEU A 240 -9.64 3.82 -21.61
C LEU A 240 -10.07 2.54 -22.35
N PRO A 241 -9.37 2.11 -23.42
CA PRO A 241 -9.60 0.81 -24.05
C PRO A 241 -9.58 -0.36 -23.05
N THR A 242 -8.93 -0.16 -21.90
CA THR A 242 -8.82 -1.09 -20.76
C THR A 242 -9.96 -0.96 -19.72
N GLY A 243 -10.90 -0.03 -19.86
CA GLY A 243 -12.02 0.18 -18.93
C GLY A 243 -11.65 0.85 -17.60
N LEU A 244 -10.41 1.32 -17.47
CA LEU A 244 -9.88 1.95 -16.24
C LEU A 244 -10.18 3.45 -16.22
N GLN A 245 -10.64 3.97 -15.07
CA GLN A 245 -10.70 5.40 -14.80
C GLN A 245 -9.69 5.74 -13.70
N PRO A 246 -8.62 6.51 -14.00
CA PRO A 246 -7.59 6.82 -13.02
C PRO A 246 -8.12 7.79 -11.97
N GLY A 247 -7.97 7.42 -10.69
CA GLY A 247 -8.32 8.26 -9.54
C GLY A 247 -7.10 8.95 -8.94
N THR A 248 -5.93 8.33 -9.03
CA THR A 248 -4.67 8.88 -8.56
C THR A 248 -3.54 8.38 -9.43
N LEU A 249 -2.68 9.30 -9.88
CA LEU A 249 -1.42 8.99 -10.55
C LEU A 249 -0.29 9.18 -9.53
N TYR A 250 0.51 8.14 -9.36
CA TYR A 250 1.70 8.18 -8.53
C TYR A 250 2.95 8.21 -9.40
N LEU A 251 3.69 9.32 -9.39
CA LEU A 251 4.92 9.49 -10.15
C LEU A 251 6.11 9.22 -9.24
N ASP A 252 6.72 8.05 -9.37
CA ASP A 252 7.91 7.67 -8.61
C ASP A 252 9.18 8.17 -9.31
N GLU A 253 10.14 8.59 -8.50
CA GLU A 253 11.40 9.22 -8.93
C GLU A 253 11.17 10.43 -9.84
N VAL A 254 10.30 11.33 -9.35
CA VAL A 254 9.84 12.52 -10.07
C VAL A 254 10.98 13.47 -10.46
N GLU A 255 12.16 13.36 -9.85
CA GLU A 255 13.38 14.05 -10.29
C GLU A 255 13.75 13.78 -11.76
N HIS A 256 13.32 12.66 -12.34
CA HIS A 256 13.53 12.32 -13.75
C HIS A 256 12.42 12.87 -14.68
N LEU A 257 11.41 13.57 -14.15
CA LEU A 257 10.30 14.08 -14.95
C LEU A 257 10.77 15.26 -15.84
N PRO A 258 10.64 15.17 -17.18
CA PRO A 258 11.01 16.24 -18.09
C PRO A 258 10.34 17.57 -17.77
N ARG A 259 11.06 18.69 -17.97
CA ARG A 259 10.54 20.04 -17.67
C ARG A 259 9.25 20.38 -18.43
N GLU A 260 9.12 19.92 -19.67
CA GLU A 260 7.90 20.14 -20.48
C GLU A 260 6.67 19.48 -19.82
N LEU A 261 6.83 18.26 -19.30
CA LEU A 261 5.79 17.54 -18.57
C LEU A 261 5.46 18.19 -17.23
N GLN A 262 6.47 18.72 -16.52
CA GLN A 262 6.22 19.51 -15.30
C GLN A 262 5.32 20.72 -15.59
N GLN A 263 5.63 21.48 -16.64
CA GLN A 263 4.84 22.65 -17.06
C GLN A 263 3.43 22.27 -17.48
N TRP A 264 3.29 21.16 -18.19
CA TRP A 264 1.99 20.63 -18.60
C TRP A 264 1.14 20.18 -17.40
N ILE A 265 1.70 19.45 -16.43
CA ILE A 265 0.97 19.09 -15.19
C ILE A 265 0.51 20.36 -14.46
N VAL A 266 1.38 21.37 -14.36
CA VAL A 266 1.02 22.65 -13.75
C VAL A 266 -0.14 23.32 -14.48
N SER A 267 -0.15 23.35 -15.83
CA SER A 267 -1.25 23.97 -16.58
C SER A 267 -2.57 23.24 -16.35
N GLN A 268 -2.56 21.91 -16.28
CA GLN A 268 -3.75 21.12 -15.89
C GLN A 268 -4.27 21.47 -14.50
N TYR A 269 -3.37 21.91 -13.59
CA TYR A 269 -3.75 22.31 -12.24
C TYR A 269 -4.19 23.77 -12.10
N LYS A 270 -3.64 24.68 -12.92
CA LYS A 270 -3.94 26.12 -12.91
C LYS A 270 -5.16 26.51 -13.75
N ASP A 271 -5.28 25.95 -14.95
CA ASP A 271 -6.23 26.42 -15.98
C ASP A 271 -7.57 25.66 -15.96
N ALA A 272 -7.63 24.52 -15.27
CA ALA A 272 -8.85 23.73 -15.20
C ALA A 272 -9.90 24.40 -14.29
N ALA A 273 -11.06 24.74 -14.87
CA ALA A 273 -12.27 25.03 -14.11
C ALA A 273 -12.55 23.88 -13.11
N PRO A 274 -13.08 24.14 -11.91
CA PRO A 274 -13.26 23.16 -10.83
C PRO A 274 -14.16 21.95 -11.17
N GLN A 275 -14.65 21.82 -12.40
CA GLN A 275 -15.62 20.83 -12.85
C GLN A 275 -15.07 19.74 -13.79
N GLN A 276 -13.82 19.81 -14.25
CA GLN A 276 -13.26 18.69 -15.04
C GLN A 276 -12.77 17.56 -14.11
N PRO A 277 -13.21 16.30 -14.32
CA PRO A 277 -12.70 15.19 -13.57
C PRO A 277 -11.24 14.94 -13.98
N ARG A 278 -10.31 15.06 -13.02
CA ARG A 278 -8.87 14.79 -13.21
C ARG A 278 -8.37 13.86 -12.11
N PRO A 279 -7.29 13.10 -12.34
CA PRO A 279 -6.73 12.25 -11.30
C PRO A 279 -5.95 13.10 -10.30
N ARG A 280 -5.88 12.63 -9.04
CA ARG A 280 -5.02 13.25 -8.02
C ARG A 280 -3.56 12.88 -8.31
N ILE A 281 -2.67 13.87 -8.37
CA ILE A 281 -1.23 13.62 -8.45
C ILE A 281 -0.64 13.33 -7.06
N MET A 282 0.15 12.27 -6.97
CA MET A 282 1.08 12.02 -5.86
C MET A 282 2.45 11.76 -6.45
N VAL A 283 3.52 12.21 -5.79
CA VAL A 283 4.88 12.04 -6.29
C VAL A 283 5.77 11.42 -5.23
N GLY A 284 6.71 10.58 -5.66
CA GLY A 284 7.82 10.06 -4.86
C GLY A 284 9.12 10.69 -5.29
N SER A 285 9.84 11.32 -4.36
CA SER A 285 11.17 11.89 -4.61
C SER A 285 12.20 11.26 -3.68
N ARG A 286 13.43 11.09 -4.18
CA ARG A 286 14.59 10.71 -3.34
C ARG A 286 15.24 11.92 -2.69
N VAL A 287 15.17 13.07 -3.35
CA VAL A 287 15.83 14.31 -2.96
C VAL A 287 14.78 15.29 -2.43
N PRO A 288 15.09 16.09 -1.39
CA PRO A 288 14.19 17.16 -0.94
C PRO A 288 13.82 18.12 -2.07
N LEU A 289 12.56 18.57 -2.10
CA LEU A 289 12.08 19.48 -3.14
C LEU A 289 12.86 20.80 -3.20
N SER A 290 13.39 21.26 -2.06
CA SER A 290 14.23 22.47 -1.97
C SER A 290 15.52 22.33 -2.78
N GLU A 291 16.19 21.19 -2.69
CA GLU A 291 17.42 20.90 -3.43
C GLU A 291 17.13 20.74 -4.92
N LEU A 292 16.06 20.03 -5.29
CA LEU A 292 15.66 19.90 -6.71
C LEU A 292 15.31 21.24 -7.36
N ARG A 293 14.85 22.22 -6.57
CA ARG A 293 14.65 23.60 -7.02
C ARG A 293 15.98 24.33 -7.21
N GLU A 294 16.93 24.16 -6.29
CA GLU A 294 18.26 24.78 -6.35
C GLU A 294 19.12 24.24 -7.49
N MET A 295 19.00 22.94 -7.79
CA MET A 295 19.61 22.28 -8.94
C MET A 295 18.91 22.61 -10.28
N GLU A 296 17.86 23.43 -10.24
CA GLU A 296 16.97 23.74 -11.35
C GLU A 296 16.37 22.49 -12.04
N THR A 297 16.35 21.32 -11.39
CA THR A 297 15.67 20.15 -11.92
C THR A 297 14.16 20.41 -12.01
N PHE A 298 13.62 21.13 -11.02
CA PHE A 298 12.21 21.49 -10.96
C PHE A 298 11.95 22.93 -11.40
N THR A 299 10.93 23.09 -12.25
CA THR A 299 10.37 24.40 -12.55
C THR A 299 9.75 25.01 -11.30
N LYS A 300 9.85 26.34 -11.16
CA LYS A 300 9.36 27.07 -9.99
C LYS A 300 7.88 26.78 -9.73
N GLU A 301 7.08 26.72 -10.79
CA GLU A 301 5.65 26.48 -10.71
C GLU A 301 5.32 25.07 -10.22
N PHE A 302 6.07 24.05 -10.67
CA PHE A 302 5.87 22.67 -10.24
C PHE A 302 6.29 22.46 -8.78
N TYR A 303 7.37 23.11 -8.35
CA TYR A 303 7.76 23.16 -6.94
C TYR A 303 6.61 23.69 -6.06
N TYR A 304 6.02 24.84 -6.41
CA TYR A 304 4.92 25.41 -5.62
C TYR A 304 3.63 24.60 -5.67
N LEU A 305 3.39 23.81 -6.72
CA LEU A 305 2.26 22.89 -6.80
C LEU A 305 2.39 21.75 -5.77
N LEU A 306 3.61 21.25 -5.54
CA LEU A 306 3.89 20.10 -4.67
C LEU A 306 4.25 20.50 -3.23
N ALA A 307 4.76 21.71 -3.03
CA ALA A 307 5.21 22.21 -1.72
C ALA A 307 4.16 22.16 -0.57
N PRO A 308 2.84 22.34 -0.79
CA PRO A 308 1.86 22.45 0.30
C PRO A 308 1.73 21.21 1.19
N LEU A 309 2.01 20.01 0.67
CA LEU A 309 1.83 18.77 1.40
C LEU A 309 2.97 17.80 1.10
N GLN A 310 4.00 17.90 1.93
CA GLN A 310 5.22 17.09 1.87
C GLN A 310 5.25 16.14 3.06
N ILE A 311 5.58 14.87 2.79
CA ILE A 311 5.67 13.81 3.77
C ILE A 311 7.09 13.24 3.69
N GLN A 312 7.86 13.43 4.76
CA GLN A 312 9.22 12.89 4.88
C GLN A 312 9.15 11.48 5.41
N VAL A 313 9.52 10.49 4.59
CA VAL A 313 9.47 9.07 4.93
C VAL A 313 10.85 8.65 5.41
N PRO A 314 11.03 8.36 6.71
CA PRO A 314 12.33 8.03 7.26
C PRO A 314 12.85 6.69 6.71
N PRO A 315 14.16 6.56 6.50
CA PRO A 315 14.78 5.28 6.18
C PRO A 315 14.66 4.31 7.36
N LEU A 316 14.77 3.00 7.09
CA LEU A 316 14.56 1.94 8.06
C LEU A 316 15.50 2.04 9.27
N ARG A 317 16.74 2.50 9.07
CA ARG A 317 17.71 2.77 10.14
C ARG A 317 17.28 3.83 11.16
N GLU A 318 16.45 4.79 10.75
CA GLU A 318 15.90 5.82 11.65
C GLU A 318 14.62 5.37 12.36
N ARG A 319 14.11 4.18 12.02
CA ARG A 319 12.91 3.56 12.60
C ARG A 319 13.15 2.08 12.95
N ALA A 320 14.31 1.79 13.54
CA ALA A 320 14.70 0.43 13.92
C ALA A 320 13.68 -0.27 14.85
N GLU A 321 12.90 0.49 15.63
CA GLU A 321 11.83 -0.05 16.48
C GLU A 321 10.70 -0.75 15.70
N ASP A 322 10.50 -0.37 14.44
CA ASP A 322 9.49 -0.97 13.55
C ASP A 322 9.98 -2.28 12.93
N LEU A 323 11.32 -2.49 12.90
CA LEU A 323 11.96 -3.58 12.18
C LEU A 323 11.44 -4.97 12.60
N PRO A 324 11.30 -5.31 13.91
CA PRO A 324 10.82 -6.63 14.30
C PRO A 324 9.41 -6.93 13.78
N LEU A 325 8.52 -5.93 13.84
CA LEU A 325 7.14 -6.06 13.36
C LEU A 325 7.09 -6.16 11.83
N LEU A 326 7.91 -5.37 11.14
CA LEU A 326 8.01 -5.41 9.67
C LEU A 326 8.58 -6.75 9.17
N ALA A 327 9.63 -7.27 9.81
CA ALA A 327 10.24 -8.54 9.46
C ALA A 327 9.25 -9.70 9.69
N GLN A 328 8.56 -9.70 10.83
CA GLN A 328 7.51 -10.69 11.12
C GLN A 328 6.35 -10.59 10.13
N TYR A 329 5.93 -9.38 9.76
CA TYR A 329 4.89 -9.16 8.76
C TYR A 329 5.24 -9.80 7.41
N PHE A 330 6.46 -9.59 6.92
CA PHE A 330 6.89 -10.20 5.65
C PHE A 330 7.01 -11.72 5.75
N LEU A 331 7.41 -12.26 6.90
CA LEU A 331 7.44 -13.69 7.15
C LEU A 331 6.03 -14.31 7.09
N GLU A 332 5.05 -13.67 7.75
CA GLU A 332 3.65 -14.08 7.70
C GLU A 332 3.02 -13.91 6.31
N GLU A 333 3.44 -12.90 5.56
CA GLU A 333 3.05 -12.73 4.15
C GLU A 333 3.58 -13.92 3.31
N CYS A 334 4.83 -14.34 3.50
CA CYS A 334 5.41 -15.51 2.82
C CYS A 334 4.68 -16.81 3.18
N ASN A 335 4.43 -17.06 4.46
CA ASN A 335 3.66 -18.24 4.92
C ASN A 335 2.28 -18.34 4.24
N ARG A 336 1.62 -17.20 4.00
CA ARG A 336 0.31 -17.16 3.36
C ARG A 336 0.37 -17.38 1.86
N LEU A 337 1.42 -16.89 1.21
CA LEU A 337 1.54 -16.90 -0.25
C LEU A 337 2.03 -18.24 -0.79
N PHE A 338 2.94 -18.91 -0.07
CA PHE A 338 3.62 -20.08 -0.61
C PHE A 338 2.99 -21.42 -0.22
N GLU A 339 1.99 -21.43 0.67
CA GLU A 339 1.22 -22.63 1.09
C GLU A 339 2.06 -23.90 1.25
N ILE A 340 3.30 -23.77 1.73
CA ILE A 340 4.20 -24.91 1.96
C ILE A 340 3.69 -25.61 3.23
N ASP A 341 3.79 -26.95 3.28
CA ASP A 341 3.47 -27.78 4.46
C ASP A 341 4.26 -27.42 5.73
N GLN A 342 5.16 -26.43 5.64
CA GLN A 342 6.01 -25.93 6.69
C GLN A 342 5.70 -24.45 7.00
N GLN A 343 5.12 -24.21 8.18
CA GLN A 343 4.90 -22.87 8.72
C GLN A 343 6.12 -22.41 9.51
N ILE A 344 6.72 -21.30 9.10
CA ILE A 344 7.85 -20.68 9.81
C ILE A 344 7.29 -19.64 10.78
N THR A 345 7.56 -19.79 12.06
CA THR A 345 6.91 -18.99 13.13
C THR A 345 7.68 -17.73 13.49
N SER A 346 9.01 -17.78 13.44
CA SER A 346 9.88 -16.80 14.09
C SER A 346 11.30 -16.78 13.51
N PHE A 347 12.09 -15.81 13.95
CA PHE A 347 13.54 -15.74 13.72
C PHE A 347 14.29 -16.02 15.03
N ASN A 348 15.45 -16.67 14.94
CA ASN A 348 16.34 -16.90 16.08
C ASN A 348 16.85 -15.59 16.69
N SER A 349 17.26 -15.63 17.97
CA SER A 349 17.84 -14.48 18.68
C SER A 349 18.99 -13.82 17.91
N ASP A 350 19.89 -14.65 17.38
CA ASP A 350 21.12 -14.18 16.75
C ASP A 350 20.82 -13.51 15.39
N VAL A 351 19.72 -13.89 14.75
CA VAL A 351 19.21 -13.23 13.53
C VAL A 351 18.72 -11.82 13.86
N TRP A 352 17.99 -11.64 14.98
CA TRP A 352 17.52 -10.32 15.37
C TRP A 352 18.65 -9.34 15.65
N GLU A 353 19.73 -9.79 16.28
CA GLU A 353 20.92 -8.96 16.50
C GLU A 353 21.53 -8.49 15.17
N GLN A 354 21.68 -9.40 14.20
CA GLN A 354 22.21 -9.04 12.88
C GLN A 354 21.28 -8.10 12.10
N LEU A 355 19.97 -8.34 12.12
CA LEU A 355 19.00 -7.48 11.45
C LEU A 355 18.97 -6.05 12.04
N GLN A 356 19.18 -5.91 13.35
CA GLN A 356 19.23 -4.60 14.02
C GLN A 356 20.52 -3.82 13.76
N LEU A 357 21.66 -4.52 13.60
CA LEU A 357 22.96 -3.90 13.31
C LEU A 357 23.11 -3.43 11.85
N TYR A 358 22.28 -3.96 10.95
CA TYR A 358 22.37 -3.65 9.53
C TYR A 358 21.73 -2.29 9.19
N HIS A 359 22.34 -1.54 8.27
CA HIS A 359 21.91 -0.17 7.92
C HIS A 359 20.73 -0.10 6.94
N TRP A 360 20.40 -1.21 6.27
CA TRP A 360 19.29 -1.32 5.31
C TRP A 360 19.31 -0.27 4.19
N PRO A 361 20.36 -0.20 3.34
CA PRO A 361 20.44 0.75 2.24
C PRO A 361 19.27 0.64 1.23
N GLY A 362 18.68 -0.55 1.07
CA GLY A 362 17.48 -0.77 0.26
C GLY A 362 16.17 -0.74 1.05
N ASN A 363 16.22 -0.37 2.34
CA ASN A 363 15.06 -0.18 3.22
C ASN A 363 14.11 -1.40 3.22
N LEU A 364 12.79 -1.18 3.05
CA LEU A 364 11.78 -2.23 3.11
C LEU A 364 11.86 -3.20 1.94
N ASP A 365 12.33 -2.75 0.76
CA ASP A 365 12.47 -3.61 -0.42
C ASP A 365 13.55 -4.67 -0.17
N GLU A 366 14.68 -4.24 0.40
CA GLU A 366 15.77 -5.14 0.82
C GLU A 366 15.34 -6.06 1.96
N LEU A 367 14.63 -5.53 2.98
CA LEU A 367 14.09 -6.34 4.08
C LEU A 367 13.14 -7.42 3.56
N SER A 368 12.20 -7.07 2.69
CA SER A 368 11.25 -8.02 2.09
C SER A 368 11.98 -9.11 1.29
N SER A 369 12.99 -8.73 0.50
CA SER A 369 13.78 -9.70 -0.27
C SER A 369 14.57 -10.63 0.63
N THR A 370 15.22 -10.08 1.66
CA THR A 370 16.02 -10.81 2.65
C THR A 370 15.17 -11.84 3.39
N VAL A 371 14.00 -11.44 3.87
CA VAL A 371 13.06 -12.33 4.56
C VAL A 371 12.52 -13.41 3.62
N ARG A 372 12.23 -13.09 2.36
CA ARG A 372 11.76 -14.07 1.37
C ARG A 372 12.82 -15.11 1.04
N GLU A 373 14.07 -14.70 0.88
CA GLU A 373 15.19 -15.60 0.64
C GLU A 373 15.43 -16.50 1.87
N ALA A 374 15.42 -15.92 3.07
CA ALA A 374 15.55 -16.68 4.31
C ALA A 374 14.41 -17.68 4.52
N TYR A 375 13.18 -17.29 4.17
CA TYR A 375 12.01 -18.18 4.18
C TYR A 375 12.20 -19.37 3.23
N ALA A 376 12.73 -19.13 2.02
CA ALA A 376 12.97 -20.18 1.04
C ALA A 376 14.10 -21.15 1.42
N ASN A 377 15.11 -20.66 2.14
CA ASN A 377 16.25 -21.46 2.59
C ASN A 377 15.97 -22.26 3.87
N CYS A 378 15.05 -21.77 4.71
CA CYS A 378 14.78 -22.35 6.01
C CYS A 378 14.10 -23.72 5.91
N LEU A 379 14.74 -24.72 6.53
CA LEU A 379 14.25 -26.09 6.64
C LEU A 379 13.60 -26.38 8.01
N GLY A 380 13.54 -25.40 8.90
CA GLY A 380 13.02 -25.52 10.28
C GLY A 380 11.75 -24.70 10.53
N SER A 381 11.33 -24.63 11.80
CA SER A 381 10.22 -23.75 12.22
C SER A 381 10.67 -22.31 12.48
N GLU A 382 11.98 -22.08 12.60
CA GLU A 382 12.57 -20.78 12.90
C GLU A 382 13.71 -20.47 11.91
N VAL A 383 13.79 -19.21 11.48
CA VAL A 383 14.86 -18.73 10.60
C VAL A 383 16.16 -18.58 11.40
N SER A 384 17.23 -19.20 10.91
CA SER A 384 18.58 -19.12 11.46
C SER A 384 19.47 -18.19 10.63
N LEU A 385 20.68 -17.89 11.13
CA LEU A 385 21.65 -17.06 10.43
C LEU A 385 22.11 -17.67 9.10
N ASP A 386 22.16 -18.99 9.00
CA ASP A 386 22.58 -19.71 7.79
C ASP A 386 21.55 -19.64 6.67
N ASP A 387 20.30 -19.30 7.00
CA ASP A 387 19.22 -19.12 6.04
C ASP A 387 19.26 -17.72 5.39
N LEU A 388 19.86 -16.73 6.05
CA LEU A 388 19.97 -15.37 5.53
C LEU A 388 20.85 -15.30 4.28
N PRO A 389 20.64 -14.31 3.38
CA PRO A 389 21.49 -14.10 2.22
C PRO A 389 22.97 -13.97 2.60
N PHE A 390 23.86 -14.46 1.74
CA PHE A 390 25.31 -14.42 2.00
C PHE A 390 25.83 -13.00 2.29
N ALA A 391 25.26 -11.98 1.63
CA ALA A 391 25.60 -10.58 1.85
C ALA A 391 25.39 -10.09 3.30
N PHE A 392 24.41 -10.67 4.02
CA PHE A 392 24.17 -10.39 5.44
C PHE A 392 25.14 -11.15 6.34
N ARG A 393 25.55 -12.36 5.94
CA ARG A 393 26.48 -13.21 6.70
C ARG A 393 27.92 -12.68 6.73
N THR A 394 28.33 -11.89 5.74
CA THR A 394 29.70 -11.35 5.63
C THR A 394 29.83 -9.88 6.04
N GLY A 395 28.78 -9.28 6.61
CA GLY A 395 28.57 -7.83 6.70
C GLY A 395 29.44 -7.06 7.71
N ARG A 396 30.73 -6.86 7.40
CA ARG A 396 31.47 -5.66 7.85
C ARG A 396 32.00 -4.80 6.69
N ASP A 397 32.47 -5.42 5.60
CA ASP A 397 33.16 -4.66 4.54
C ASP A 397 32.24 -4.04 3.48
N ALA A 398 31.04 -4.60 3.26
CA ALA A 398 30.08 -4.05 2.29
C ALA A 398 29.33 -2.79 2.77
N GLN A 399 29.38 -2.50 4.09
CA GLN A 399 28.62 -1.40 4.71
C GLN A 399 29.26 -0.01 4.47
N GLN A 400 30.53 0.04 4.06
CA GLN A 400 31.26 1.30 3.79
C GLN A 400 31.09 1.84 2.36
N LEU A 401 30.42 1.12 1.46
CA LEU A 401 30.25 1.55 0.06
C LEU A 401 29.22 2.67 -0.13
N THR A 402 28.54 3.09 0.94
CA THR A 402 27.59 4.21 0.94
C THR A 402 27.93 5.28 1.99
N GLU A 403 29.22 5.49 2.31
CA GLU A 403 29.56 6.88 2.62
C GLU A 403 29.29 7.68 1.34
N PRO A 404 28.62 8.85 1.39
CA PRO A 404 28.62 9.75 0.25
C PRO A 404 30.09 9.92 -0.13
N LEU A 405 30.45 9.75 -1.41
CA LEU A 405 31.81 10.00 -1.92
C LEU A 405 32.35 11.20 -1.15
N LYS A 406 33.19 10.94 -0.12
CA LYS A 406 33.84 12.01 0.63
C LYS A 406 34.47 12.83 -0.48
N GLN A 407 34.07 14.09 -0.58
CA GLN A 407 34.64 15.03 -1.55
C GLN A 407 36.12 14.71 -1.61
N GLN A 408 36.66 14.39 -2.80
CA GLN A 408 38.03 13.91 -2.94
C GLN A 408 38.97 14.89 -2.24
N GLU A 409 39.27 14.64 -0.98
CA GLU A 409 40.19 15.45 -0.22
C GLU A 409 41.59 15.10 -0.77
N PRO A 410 42.45 16.10 -1.01
CA PRO A 410 43.82 15.82 -1.43
C PRO A 410 44.45 14.79 -0.47
N LEU A 411 45.19 13.83 -1.00
CA LEU A 411 45.78 12.74 -0.21
C LEU A 411 46.52 13.25 1.04
N ASP A 412 47.23 14.36 0.92
CA ASP A 412 47.97 14.97 2.02
C ASP A 412 47.04 15.44 3.16
N ALA A 413 45.88 16.02 2.83
CA ALA A 413 44.89 16.44 3.82
C ALA A 413 44.23 15.25 4.53
N ALA A 414 43.96 14.16 3.80
CA ALA A 414 43.46 12.91 4.39
C ALA A 414 44.45 12.32 5.40
N LEU A 415 45.73 12.27 5.02
CA LEU A 415 46.79 11.73 5.86
C LEU A 415 47.00 12.59 7.11
N GLU A 416 46.96 13.92 6.99
CA GLU A 416 47.05 14.82 8.14
C GLU A 416 45.87 14.66 9.11
N ARG A 417 44.65 14.49 8.60
CA ARG A 417 43.46 14.25 9.43
C ARG A 417 43.57 12.93 10.20
N ILE A 418 43.92 11.85 9.51
CA ILE A 418 44.10 10.52 10.12
C ILE A 418 45.25 10.55 11.15
N GLU A 419 46.36 11.22 10.83
CA GLU A 419 47.50 11.36 11.75
C GLU A 419 47.10 12.14 13.00
N ARG A 420 46.31 13.22 12.87
CA ARG A 420 45.79 14.00 14.00
C ARG A 420 44.88 13.17 14.89
N GLU A 421 43.87 12.52 14.32
CA GLU A 421 42.91 11.70 15.06
C GLU A 421 43.62 10.61 15.86
N LEU A 422 44.58 9.90 15.24
CA LEU A 422 45.34 8.84 15.89
C LEU A 422 46.19 9.34 17.06
N ILE A 423 46.79 10.53 16.93
CA ILE A 423 47.59 11.15 18.00
C ILE A 423 46.69 11.60 19.15
N GLU A 424 45.56 12.26 18.85
CA GLU A 424 44.62 12.77 19.85
C GLU A 424 43.95 11.63 20.65
N GLU A 425 43.49 10.57 19.96
CA GLU A 425 42.91 9.39 20.58
C GLU A 425 43.94 8.70 21.49
N THR A 426 45.17 8.50 21.01
CA THR A 426 46.22 7.86 21.78
C THR A 426 46.66 8.70 23.00
N LEU A 427 46.63 10.03 22.88
CA LEU A 427 46.86 10.94 24.01
C LEU A 427 45.73 10.85 25.04
N ALA A 428 44.47 10.83 24.61
CA ALA A 428 43.31 10.68 25.50
C ALA A 428 43.39 9.37 26.29
N ASP A 429 43.66 8.26 25.60
CA ASP A 429 43.86 6.93 26.16
C ASP A 429 45.01 6.88 27.18
N CYS A 430 46.08 7.62 26.91
CA CYS A 430 47.24 7.70 27.79
C CYS A 430 47.11 8.79 28.86
N ARG A 431 45.90 9.37 29.05
CA ARG A 431 45.62 10.49 29.97
C ARG A 431 46.62 11.64 29.81
N GLN A 432 46.84 12.06 28.56
CA GLN A 432 47.80 13.09 28.16
C GLN A 432 49.29 12.77 28.47
N ASN A 433 49.63 11.54 28.85
CA ASN A 433 51.03 11.15 29.03
C ASN A 433 51.74 10.95 27.69
N LYS A 434 52.41 12.01 27.22
CA LYS A 434 53.11 12.09 25.93
C LYS A 434 54.21 11.02 25.76
N THR A 435 54.81 10.55 26.86
CA THR A 435 55.84 9.49 26.80
C THR A 435 55.23 8.11 26.52
N ASN A 436 54.09 7.82 27.13
CA ASN A 436 53.36 6.57 26.89
C ASN A 436 52.66 6.58 25.53
N ALA A 437 52.09 7.73 25.14
CA ALA A 437 51.49 7.91 23.82
C ALA A 437 52.51 7.69 22.70
N ALA A 438 53.71 8.28 22.82
CA ALA A 438 54.78 8.08 21.84
C ALA A 438 55.18 6.60 21.70
N LYS A 439 55.33 5.88 22.82
CA LYS A 439 55.62 4.44 22.80
C LYS A 439 54.52 3.63 22.12
N ARG A 440 53.26 3.94 22.41
CA ARG A 440 52.10 3.23 21.86
C ARG A 440 51.94 3.48 20.35
N LEU A 441 52.31 4.67 19.89
CA LEU A 441 52.37 5.04 18.47
C LEU A 441 53.64 4.55 17.75
N GLY A 442 54.57 3.89 18.46
CA GLY A 442 55.84 3.45 17.87
C GLY A 442 56.80 4.60 17.50
N LEU A 443 56.60 5.79 18.08
CA LEU A 443 57.38 6.99 17.83
C LEU A 443 58.33 7.29 18.99
N THR A 444 59.47 7.93 18.69
CA THR A 444 60.26 8.60 19.72
C THR A 444 59.52 9.85 20.20
N ARG A 445 59.64 10.20 21.49
CA ARG A 445 59.02 11.41 22.06
C ARG A 445 59.26 12.68 21.23
N ALA A 446 60.49 12.90 20.75
CA ALA A 446 60.82 14.04 19.90
C ALA A 446 60.07 14.05 18.54
N LYS A 447 59.79 12.87 17.95
CA LYS A 447 59.00 12.75 16.72
C LYS A 447 57.53 13.06 16.97
N LEU A 448 56.97 12.58 18.09
CA LEU A 448 55.60 12.88 18.46
C LEU A 448 55.38 14.39 18.63
N TYR A 449 56.28 15.07 19.34
CA TYR A 449 56.18 16.53 19.53
C TYR A 449 56.20 17.30 18.20
N ARG A 450 57.11 16.94 17.29
CA ARG A 450 57.17 17.56 15.95
C ARG A 450 55.89 17.33 15.13
N ARG A 451 55.29 16.13 15.24
CA ARG A 451 54.01 15.83 14.57
C ARG A 451 52.85 16.61 15.17
N MET A 452 52.78 16.71 16.50
CA MET A 452 51.78 17.52 17.19
C MET A 452 51.87 19.00 16.82
N GLU A 453 53.08 19.54 16.73
CA GLU A 453 53.33 20.93 16.32
C GLU A 453 52.88 21.18 14.88
N ASN A 454 53.26 20.31 13.94
CA ASN A 454 52.84 20.40 12.54
C ASN A 454 51.32 20.30 12.36
N LEU A 455 50.65 19.53 13.22
CA LEU A 455 49.20 19.33 13.18
C LEU A 455 48.43 20.34 14.04
N GLY A 456 49.11 21.28 14.70
CA GLY A 456 48.47 22.28 15.56
C GLY A 456 47.76 21.70 16.79
N ILE A 457 48.20 20.53 17.27
CA ILE A 457 47.71 19.92 18.51
C ILE A 457 48.38 20.65 19.69
N PRO A 458 47.62 21.16 20.68
CA PRO A 458 48.18 21.98 21.74
C PRO A 458 49.25 21.22 22.54
N LEU A 459 50.44 21.81 22.56
CA LEU A 459 51.53 21.38 23.42
C LEU A 459 51.30 22.00 24.80
N GLU A 460 50.34 21.49 25.57
CA GLU A 460 50.27 21.88 26.98
C GLU A 460 51.59 21.44 27.65
N GLU A 461 52.34 22.42 28.12
CA GLU A 461 53.47 22.26 29.03
C GLU A 461 52.90 22.17 30.45
N GLU A 462 53.32 21.17 31.23
CA GLU A 462 53.20 21.26 32.69
C GLU A 462 54.21 22.27 33.24
#